data_AF-A0A3B6HVW9-F1
#
_entry.id   AF-A0A3B6HVW9-F1
#
_cell.length_a   1.000
_cell.length_b   1.000
_cell.length_c   1.000
_cell.angle_alpha   90.00
_cell.angle_beta   90.00
_cell.angle_gamma   90.00
#
_symmetry.space_group_name_H-M   'P 1'
#
loop_
_entity.id
_entity.type
_entity.pdbx_description
1 polymer ?
#
loop_
_entity_poly.entity_id
_entity_poly.type
_entity_poly.pdbx_seq_one_letter_code
_entity_poly.pdbx_strand_id
1 'polypeptide(L)'
;MDTRVLPVPMDPATAAMFRLDGQDPDEMEALFARVLSYTHYALPDPPVSVDARLCALLPQHSVDGVSRLPDLLLRNIVSRLPVKEGARTATLSRRWRVWRSAPLVLVDSHILPAAAATAVAGTASARSDARRITSTVSRIIAAHPGPFRCVHLTSSHMEEFHGLLTRWLRILANKGIQELVLVNRPWPLDLVLPSTFLGMTTLTRLYLGLWKFPDTAGIPSATCLPNLLELGLCSLVMESKDLDFILDRSPVLETLYIHGNLFKVSLRLVNQSLCVKILMSSFEEIAVVDAPRLERLILTGCWSSGGVCTKVKIGYAPKLHSLGYLDSGSHDLEFGNTVIKAGTKVSPSTMVPSVRVLALEVRCGVRNDVKMIPTVLRCFPNVETC
;
A
#
# COMPACT_ATOMS: atom_id res chain seq x y z
N MET A 1 -8.34 13.20 -3.39
CA MET A 1 -6.99 13.31 -3.98
C MET A 1 -6.13 14.04 -2.98
N ASP A 2 -5.07 13.40 -2.48
CA ASP A 2 -4.10 14.06 -1.59
C ASP A 2 -3.11 14.85 -2.46
N THR A 3 -2.94 16.14 -2.15
CA THR A 3 -2.05 17.07 -2.87
C THR A 3 -0.85 17.50 -2.02
N ARG A 4 -0.69 16.95 -0.80
CA ARG A 4 0.36 17.36 0.14
C ARG A 4 1.76 16.97 -0.30
N VAL A 5 1.90 15.93 -1.13
CA VAL A 5 3.18 15.49 -1.69
C VAL A 5 3.18 15.72 -3.19
N LEU A 6 4.02 16.66 -3.62
CA LEU A 6 4.17 16.98 -5.04
C LEU A 6 5.08 15.97 -5.73
N PRO A 7 4.74 15.54 -6.97
CA PRO A 7 5.63 14.72 -7.78
C PRO A 7 6.95 15.46 -8.00
N VAL A 8 8.06 14.72 -8.03
CA VAL A 8 9.32 15.27 -8.57
C VAL A 8 9.16 15.31 -10.08
N PRO A 9 9.56 16.38 -10.77
CA PRO A 9 9.39 16.42 -12.21
C PRO A 9 10.33 15.47 -12.94
N MET A 10 9.83 14.92 -14.04
CA MET A 10 10.55 13.99 -14.91
C MET A 10 11.87 14.63 -15.37
N ASP A 11 12.94 13.84 -15.40
CA ASP A 11 14.22 14.33 -15.91
C ASP A 11 14.22 14.39 -17.46
N PRO A 12 15.11 15.20 -18.07
CA PRO A 12 15.13 15.37 -19.52
C PRO A 12 15.40 14.09 -20.32
N ALA A 13 16.14 13.12 -19.74
CA ALA A 13 16.44 11.86 -20.44
C ALA A 13 15.21 10.96 -20.48
N THR A 14 14.48 10.84 -19.37
CA THR A 14 13.18 10.14 -19.33
C THR A 14 12.16 10.81 -20.26
N ALA A 15 12.12 12.14 -20.31
CA ALA A 15 11.25 12.86 -21.24
C ALA A 15 11.61 12.59 -22.71
N ALA A 16 12.90 12.47 -23.04
CA ALA A 16 13.33 12.09 -24.39
C ALA A 16 12.92 10.65 -24.74
N MET A 17 12.98 9.72 -23.79
CA MET A 17 12.53 8.33 -23.98
C MET A 17 11.05 8.25 -24.34
N PHE A 18 10.18 8.96 -23.61
CA PHE A 18 8.74 8.98 -23.95
C PHE A 18 8.46 9.56 -25.33
N ARG A 19 9.19 10.62 -25.73
CA ARG A 19 9.07 11.18 -27.09
C ARG A 19 9.44 10.17 -28.16
N LEU A 20 10.46 9.34 -27.93
CA LEU A 20 10.86 8.28 -28.85
C LEU A 20 9.79 7.19 -28.98
N ASP A 21 9.09 6.90 -27.89
CA ASP A 21 7.95 5.98 -27.85
C ASP A 21 6.64 6.59 -28.38
N GLY A 22 6.69 7.83 -28.91
CA GLY A 22 5.55 8.53 -29.45
C GLY A 22 4.55 9.05 -28.40
N GLN A 23 4.97 9.12 -27.14
CA GLN A 23 4.18 9.64 -26.02
C GLN A 23 4.57 11.09 -25.69
N ASP A 24 3.59 11.90 -25.32
CA ASP A 24 3.84 13.27 -24.84
C ASP A 24 4.33 13.23 -23.37
N PRO A 25 5.54 13.74 -23.08
CA PRO A 25 6.05 13.77 -21.70
C PRO A 25 5.16 14.55 -20.73
N ASP A 26 4.50 15.62 -21.17
CA ASP A 26 3.66 16.45 -20.30
C ASP A 26 2.38 15.67 -19.90
N GLU A 27 1.80 14.92 -20.83
CA GLU A 27 0.69 14.00 -20.55
C GLU A 27 1.10 12.87 -19.60
N MET A 28 2.29 12.29 -19.80
CA MET A 28 2.82 11.25 -18.93
C MET A 28 3.10 11.78 -17.52
N GLU A 29 3.66 12.98 -17.41
CA GLU A 29 3.89 13.63 -16.13
C GLU A 29 2.58 13.88 -15.37
N ALA A 30 1.54 14.37 -16.06
CA ALA A 30 0.21 14.53 -15.49
C ALA A 30 -0.43 13.19 -15.06
N LEU A 31 -0.24 12.13 -15.85
CA LEU A 31 -0.70 10.79 -15.53
C LEU A 31 -0.04 10.27 -14.24
N PHE A 32 1.28 10.30 -14.15
CA PHE A 32 2.00 9.80 -12.97
C PHE A 32 1.81 10.69 -11.73
N ALA A 33 1.57 11.98 -11.90
CA ALA A 33 1.12 12.86 -10.81
C ALA A 33 -0.22 12.39 -10.23
N ARG A 34 -1.18 12.00 -11.08
CA ARG A 34 -2.46 11.44 -10.64
C ARG A 34 -2.27 10.09 -9.95
N VAL A 35 -1.44 9.21 -10.50
CA VAL A 35 -1.10 7.91 -9.89
C VAL A 35 -0.49 8.09 -8.50
N LEU A 36 0.43 9.04 -8.34
CA LEU A 36 1.00 9.38 -7.03
C LEU A 36 -0.10 9.86 -6.06
N SER A 37 -0.97 10.77 -6.49
CA SER A 37 -2.07 11.27 -5.64
C SER A 37 -3.04 10.16 -5.20
N TYR A 38 -3.38 9.24 -6.11
CA TYR A 38 -4.21 8.08 -5.78
C TYR A 38 -3.50 7.10 -4.86
N THR A 39 -2.20 6.86 -5.09
CA THR A 39 -1.37 6.05 -4.20
C THR A 39 -1.43 6.58 -2.78
N HIS A 40 -1.19 7.89 -2.58
CA HIS A 40 -1.30 8.52 -1.26
C HIS A 40 -2.70 8.41 -0.64
N TYR A 41 -3.76 8.53 -1.44
CA TYR A 41 -5.13 8.36 -0.96
C TYR A 41 -5.43 6.92 -0.52
N ALA A 42 -4.77 5.93 -1.12
CA ALA A 42 -4.95 4.52 -0.80
C ALA A 42 -4.11 4.04 0.40
N LEU A 43 -3.11 4.82 0.83
CA LEU A 43 -2.29 4.48 1.98
C LEU A 43 -3.09 4.59 3.29
N PRO A 44 -2.76 3.77 4.31
CA PRO A 44 -3.34 3.92 5.62
C PRO A 44 -2.92 5.25 6.25
N ASP A 45 -3.86 5.90 6.96
CA ASP A 45 -3.56 7.08 7.73
C ASP A 45 -2.46 6.79 8.79
N PRO A 46 -1.51 7.72 8.99
CA PRO A 46 -0.50 7.54 10.01
C PRO A 46 -1.16 7.47 11.41
N PRO A 47 -0.64 6.66 12.33
CA PRO A 47 -1.24 6.49 13.66
C PRO A 47 -1.02 7.70 14.59
N VAL A 48 -0.50 8.81 14.07
CA VAL A 48 -0.18 10.05 14.79
C VAL A 48 -0.55 11.25 13.93
N SER A 49 -1.05 12.33 14.56
CA SER A 49 -1.33 13.62 13.90
C SER A 49 -0.39 14.72 14.42
N VAL A 50 -0.13 15.73 13.58
CA VAL A 50 0.61 16.95 13.91
C VAL A 50 -0.29 18.12 14.33
N ASP A 51 -1.60 17.95 14.30
CA ASP A 51 -2.57 19.00 14.62
C ASP A 51 -2.49 19.41 16.10
N ALA A 52 -2.22 18.45 16.98
CA ALA A 52 -1.98 18.68 18.39
C ALA A 52 -0.48 18.93 18.64
N ARG A 53 -0.06 20.20 18.67
CA ARG A 53 1.32 20.58 19.03
C ARG A 53 1.49 20.57 20.55
N LEU A 54 2.60 20.02 21.05
CA LEU A 54 2.96 20.20 22.45
C LEU A 54 3.35 21.67 22.68
N CYS A 55 2.47 22.39 23.34
CA CYS A 55 2.69 23.74 23.83
C CYS A 55 3.06 23.66 25.32
N ALA A 56 4.21 24.23 25.69
CA ALA A 56 4.56 24.40 27.10
C ALA A 56 3.86 25.65 27.62
N LEU A 57 2.87 25.48 28.51
CA LEU A 57 2.32 26.58 29.29
C LEU A 57 3.31 26.91 30.43
N LEU A 58 3.52 28.20 30.69
CA LEU A 58 4.34 28.64 31.83
C LEU A 58 3.68 28.14 33.14
N PRO A 59 4.46 27.62 34.11
CA PRO A 59 3.92 26.93 35.26
C PRO A 59 3.17 27.89 36.18
N GLN A 60 1.84 27.86 36.14
CA GLN A 60 1.01 28.31 37.25
C GLN A 60 0.82 27.12 38.20
N HIS A 61 1.73 26.97 39.17
CA HIS A 61 1.61 26.09 40.34
C HIS A 61 0.90 24.73 40.12
N SER A 62 1.31 23.93 39.14
CA SER A 62 0.80 22.56 38.98
C SER A 62 1.89 21.54 39.35
N VAL A 63 1.56 20.63 40.26
CA VAL A 63 2.37 19.45 40.54
C VAL A 63 2.44 18.62 39.26
N ASP A 64 3.65 18.33 38.78
CA ASP A 64 3.87 17.49 37.60
C ASP A 64 3.44 16.03 37.87
N GLY A 65 2.14 15.79 37.74
CA GLY A 65 1.52 14.48 37.95
C GLY A 65 1.89 13.49 36.84
N VAL A 66 2.20 13.97 35.64
CA VAL A 66 2.50 13.08 34.50
C VAL A 66 3.89 12.48 34.63
N SER A 67 4.91 13.24 35.06
CA SER A 67 6.25 12.68 35.29
C SER A 67 6.32 11.66 36.43
N ARG A 68 5.30 11.59 37.29
CA ARG A 68 5.16 10.59 38.37
C ARG A 68 4.63 9.25 37.86
N LEU A 69 4.13 9.17 36.62
CA LEU A 69 3.66 7.92 36.05
C LEU A 69 4.81 6.90 35.92
N PRO A 70 4.50 5.59 36.02
CA PRO A 70 5.45 4.53 35.70
C PRO A 70 6.03 4.67 34.28
N ASP A 71 7.28 4.23 34.09
CA ASP A 71 8.00 4.34 32.81
C ASP A 71 7.23 3.70 31.66
N LEU A 72 6.50 2.61 31.92
CA LEU A 72 5.68 1.93 30.93
C LEU A 72 4.59 2.84 30.35
N LEU A 73 3.93 3.64 31.21
CA LEU A 73 2.92 4.59 30.76
C LEU A 73 3.54 5.77 30.03
N LEU A 74 4.67 6.29 30.51
CA LEU A 74 5.42 7.35 29.82
C LEU A 74 5.87 6.89 28.42
N ARG A 75 6.36 5.66 28.29
CA ARG A 75 6.72 5.06 26.98
C ARG A 75 5.51 4.93 26.06
N ASN A 76 4.36 4.51 26.59
CA ASN A 76 3.12 4.42 25.82
C ASN A 76 2.68 5.80 25.31
N ILE A 77 2.72 6.84 26.17
CA ILE A 77 2.44 8.22 25.75
C ILE A 77 3.39 8.62 24.61
N VAL A 78 4.69 8.45 24.80
CA VAL A 78 5.70 8.84 23.79
C VAL A 78 5.54 8.06 22.48
N SER A 79 5.15 6.78 22.53
CA SER A 79 4.93 5.94 21.34
C SER A 79 3.75 6.39 20.45
N ARG A 80 2.89 7.26 20.97
CA ARG A 80 1.74 7.84 20.26
C ARG A 80 2.00 9.25 19.74
N LEU A 81 3.22 9.76 19.94
CA LEU A 81 3.60 11.09 19.47
C LEU A 81 4.35 11.00 18.14
N PRO A 82 4.20 11.99 17.24
CA PRO A 82 5.10 12.17 16.12
C PRO A 82 6.55 12.27 16.61
N VAL A 83 7.49 11.75 15.82
CA VAL A 83 8.92 11.68 16.16
C VAL A 83 9.51 13.00 16.70
N LYS A 84 9.09 14.16 16.17
CA LYS A 84 9.57 15.47 16.65
C LYS A 84 9.09 15.76 18.08
N GLU A 85 7.80 15.53 18.32
CA GLU A 85 7.18 15.81 19.62
C GLU A 85 7.65 14.81 20.68
N GLY A 86 7.77 13.54 20.32
CA GLY A 86 8.38 12.56 21.20
C GLY A 86 9.82 12.92 21.58
N ALA A 87 10.65 13.39 20.64
CA ALA A 87 12.00 13.85 20.94
C ALA A 87 11.99 15.08 21.89
N ARG A 88 11.04 16.00 21.70
CA ARG A 88 10.86 17.18 22.57
C ARG A 88 10.48 16.78 23.99
N THR A 89 9.77 15.68 24.21
CA THR A 89 9.48 15.24 25.59
C THR A 89 10.74 15.00 26.42
N ALA A 90 11.86 14.60 25.79
CA ALA A 90 13.13 14.37 26.49
C ALA A 90 13.73 15.64 27.13
N THR A 91 13.26 16.83 26.77
CA THR A 91 13.68 18.10 27.38
C THR A 91 12.86 18.48 28.60
N LEU A 92 11.71 17.83 28.85
CA LEU A 92 10.83 18.13 29.98
C LEU A 92 11.46 17.76 31.32
N SER A 93 11.95 16.52 31.45
CA SER A 93 12.65 16.07 32.65
C SER A 93 13.48 14.81 32.38
N ARG A 94 14.32 14.41 33.33
CA ARG A 94 15.09 13.15 33.24
C ARG A 94 14.19 11.91 33.08
N ARG A 95 12.97 11.93 33.62
CA ARG A 95 11.99 10.83 33.51
C ARG A 95 11.52 10.63 32.07
N TRP A 96 11.41 11.70 31.29
CA TRP A 96 10.96 11.64 29.89
C TRP A 96 12.05 11.20 28.90
N ARG A 97 13.27 10.91 29.38
CA ARG A 97 14.28 10.21 28.57
C ARG A 97 13.86 8.78 28.19
N VAL A 98 12.72 8.29 28.66
CA VAL A 98 12.03 7.09 28.15
C VAL A 98 11.85 7.10 26.64
N TRP A 99 11.84 8.29 26.01
CA TRP A 99 11.91 8.49 24.56
C TRP A 99 12.97 7.58 23.91
N ARG A 100 14.17 7.44 24.51
CA ARG A 100 15.27 6.62 23.97
C ARG A 100 14.90 5.14 23.81
N SER A 101 13.94 4.64 24.56
CA SER A 101 13.48 3.25 24.55
C SER A 101 12.07 3.07 23.98
N ALA A 102 11.38 4.16 23.65
CA ALA A 102 10.00 4.10 23.18
C ALA A 102 9.95 3.67 21.70
N PRO A 103 8.93 2.89 21.29
CA PRO A 103 8.73 2.49 19.91
C PRO A 103 8.05 3.64 19.14
N LEU A 104 8.84 4.35 18.34
CA LEU A 104 8.40 5.64 17.78
C LEU A 104 7.64 5.51 16.47
N VAL A 105 6.89 6.57 16.15
CA VAL A 105 6.24 6.76 14.85
C VAL A 105 6.95 7.87 14.08
N LEU A 106 7.57 7.50 12.96
CA LEU A 106 8.25 8.40 12.05
C LEU A 106 7.42 8.55 10.77
N VAL A 107 6.96 9.76 10.48
CA VAL A 107 6.24 10.09 9.24
C VAL A 107 6.99 11.23 8.58
N ASP A 108 7.50 11.01 7.38
CA ASP A 108 8.39 11.98 6.72
C ASP A 108 7.66 13.24 6.23
N SER A 109 6.38 13.14 5.87
CA SER A 109 5.54 14.28 5.52
C SER A 109 5.36 15.27 6.70
N HIS A 110 5.48 14.82 7.94
CA HIS A 110 5.45 15.67 9.14
C HIS A 110 6.77 16.47 9.35
N ILE A 111 7.79 16.21 8.54
CA ILE A 111 9.09 16.87 8.65
C ILE A 111 9.06 18.27 8.02
N LEU A 112 8.32 18.45 6.92
CA LEU A 112 8.20 19.74 6.24
C LEU A 112 7.32 20.73 7.05
N PRO A 113 7.70 22.01 7.15
CA PRO A 113 6.80 23.05 7.64
C PRO A 113 5.64 23.27 6.64
N ALA A 114 4.42 23.48 7.15
CA ALA A 114 3.23 23.74 6.33
C ALA A 114 3.39 24.88 5.30
N ALA A 115 4.28 25.84 5.55
CA ALA A 115 4.57 26.96 4.65
C ALA A 115 5.31 26.55 3.35
N ALA A 116 5.93 25.36 3.29
CA ALA A 116 6.55 24.86 2.07
C ALA A 116 5.53 24.24 1.10
N ALA A 117 4.33 23.89 1.58
CA ALA A 117 3.28 23.29 0.77
C ALA A 117 2.47 24.32 -0.05
N THR A 118 2.59 25.61 0.26
CA THR A 118 1.81 26.70 -0.37
C THR A 118 2.56 27.47 -1.46
N ALA A 119 3.86 27.23 -1.64
CA ALA A 119 4.61 27.84 -2.72
C ALA A 119 4.33 27.06 -4.02
N VAL A 120 4.05 27.76 -5.12
CA VAL A 120 4.03 27.18 -6.47
C VAL A 120 5.47 26.73 -6.76
N ALA A 121 5.77 25.50 -6.37
CA ALA A 121 7.12 24.98 -6.29
C ALA A 121 7.58 24.57 -7.69
N GLY A 122 8.52 25.32 -8.26
CA GLY A 122 9.26 24.86 -9.44
C GLY A 122 10.02 23.57 -9.16
N THR A 123 10.40 22.85 -10.21
CA THR A 123 11.00 21.50 -10.17
C THR A 123 12.21 21.38 -9.22
N ALA A 124 13.01 22.44 -9.11
CA ALA A 124 14.18 22.51 -8.23
C ALA A 124 13.82 22.56 -6.73
N SER A 125 12.69 23.17 -6.37
CA SER A 125 12.22 23.26 -4.98
C SER A 125 11.73 21.91 -4.47
N ALA A 126 11.02 21.14 -5.28
CA ALA A 126 10.54 19.81 -4.90
C ALA A 126 11.70 18.83 -4.60
N ARG A 127 12.78 18.89 -5.39
CA ARG A 127 14.00 18.08 -5.17
C ARG A 127 14.81 18.55 -3.97
N SER A 128 14.94 19.85 -3.73
CA SER A 128 15.66 20.35 -2.55
C SER A 128 14.94 19.97 -1.25
N ASP A 129 13.61 20.08 -1.22
CA ASP A 129 12.79 19.63 -0.11
C ASP A 129 12.91 18.12 0.12
N ALA A 130 12.92 17.32 -0.96
CA ALA A 130 13.21 15.88 -0.91
C ALA A 130 14.50 15.59 -0.16
N ARG A 131 15.59 16.24 -0.56
CA ARG A 131 16.92 16.05 0.04
C ARG A 131 16.95 16.46 1.50
N ARG A 132 16.27 17.55 1.86
CA ARG A 132 16.17 18.01 3.25
C ARG A 132 15.37 17.04 4.13
N ILE A 133 14.28 16.46 3.61
CA ILE A 133 13.52 15.41 4.28
C ILE A 133 14.41 14.18 4.45
N THR A 134 14.99 13.67 3.36
CA THR A 134 15.86 12.49 3.36
C THR A 134 17.01 12.61 4.37
N SER A 135 17.74 13.75 4.37
CA SER A 135 18.81 13.98 5.33
C SER A 135 18.32 14.03 6.78
N THR A 136 17.12 14.55 7.02
CA THR A 136 16.51 14.60 8.36
C THR A 136 16.04 13.22 8.82
N VAL A 137 15.38 12.45 7.94
CA VAL A 137 15.01 11.04 8.18
C VAL A 137 16.25 10.23 8.53
N SER A 138 17.33 10.37 7.77
CA SER A 138 18.59 9.68 8.02
C SER A 138 19.15 9.98 9.42
N ARG A 139 19.16 11.26 9.82
CA ARG A 139 19.60 11.66 11.16
C ARG A 139 18.70 11.09 12.26
N ILE A 140 17.38 11.08 12.06
CA ILE A 140 16.43 10.53 13.03
C ILE A 140 16.63 9.03 13.20
N ILE A 141 16.69 8.28 12.10
CA ILE A 141 16.89 6.82 12.11
C ILE A 141 18.22 6.46 12.79
N ALA A 142 19.27 7.26 12.59
CA ALA A 142 20.57 7.06 13.21
C ALA A 142 20.61 7.47 14.69
N ALA A 143 19.97 8.59 15.07
CA ALA A 143 20.08 9.18 16.41
C ALA A 143 19.19 8.51 17.46
N HIS A 144 18.03 7.98 17.07
CA HIS A 144 17.15 7.29 18.01
C HIS A 144 17.74 5.92 18.37
N PRO A 145 18.04 5.60 19.64
CA PRO A 145 18.61 4.30 19.97
C PRO A 145 17.55 3.18 20.08
N GLY A 146 16.27 3.53 20.24
CA GLY A 146 15.19 2.57 20.47
C GLY A 146 14.54 2.02 19.19
N PRO A 147 13.47 1.22 19.35
CA PRO A 147 12.71 0.68 18.23
C PRO A 147 11.87 1.74 17.52
N PHE A 148 11.44 1.40 16.31
CA PHE A 148 10.38 2.12 15.60
C PHE A 148 9.16 1.22 15.52
N ARG A 149 8.00 1.69 15.96
CA ARG A 149 6.74 0.97 15.73
C ARG A 149 6.35 1.08 14.26
N CYS A 150 6.39 2.31 13.75
CA CYS A 150 5.81 2.66 12.47
C CYS A 150 6.67 3.70 11.74
N VAL A 151 6.95 3.46 10.46
CA VAL A 151 7.72 4.38 9.60
C VAL A 151 7.00 4.57 8.27
N HIS A 152 6.62 5.81 7.97
CA HIS A 152 6.02 6.21 6.70
C HIS A 152 7.01 7.11 5.94
N LEU A 153 7.59 6.58 4.87
CA LEU A 153 8.49 7.28 3.96
C LEU A 153 7.77 7.43 2.62
N THR A 154 7.23 8.62 2.37
CA THR A 154 6.37 8.90 1.21
C THR A 154 6.74 10.19 0.49
N SER A 155 7.56 11.03 1.13
CA SER A 155 7.97 12.36 0.63
C SER A 155 9.43 12.39 0.16
N SER A 156 10.16 11.29 0.33
CA SER A 156 11.58 11.20 -0.02
C SER A 156 11.77 10.88 -1.51
N HIS A 157 12.86 11.37 -2.12
CA HIS A 157 13.27 11.04 -3.49
C HIS A 157 14.54 10.20 -3.42
N MET A 158 14.47 8.92 -3.79
CA MET A 158 15.53 7.94 -3.49
C MET A 158 16.55 7.72 -4.62
N GLU A 159 16.28 8.22 -5.82
CA GLU A 159 17.18 8.13 -6.97
C GLU A 159 18.59 8.60 -6.62
N GLU A 160 18.73 9.75 -5.95
CA GLU A 160 20.03 10.33 -5.57
C GLU A 160 20.74 9.55 -4.44
N PHE A 161 20.12 8.52 -3.86
CA PHE A 161 20.54 7.88 -2.62
C PHE A 161 20.50 6.34 -2.65
N HIS A 162 20.97 5.73 -3.74
CA HIS A 162 20.90 4.27 -4.00
C HIS A 162 21.31 3.35 -2.82
N GLY A 163 22.33 3.71 -2.03
CA GLY A 163 22.77 2.91 -0.87
C GLY A 163 22.10 3.26 0.47
N LEU A 164 21.43 4.40 0.55
CA LEU A 164 20.87 4.92 1.79
C LEU A 164 19.64 4.14 2.22
N LEU A 165 18.77 3.80 1.28
CA LEU A 165 17.54 3.04 1.56
C LEU A 165 17.87 1.66 2.14
N THR A 166 18.81 0.93 1.53
CA THR A 166 19.30 -0.36 2.06
C THR A 166 19.83 -0.21 3.49
N ARG A 167 20.58 0.87 3.77
CA ARG A 167 21.06 1.16 5.12
C ARG A 167 19.91 1.45 6.10
N TRP A 168 18.92 2.23 5.70
CA TRP A 168 17.73 2.51 6.52
C TRP A 168 16.98 1.23 6.84
N LEU A 169 16.66 0.42 5.82
CA LEU A 169 15.95 -0.85 5.98
C LEU A 169 16.69 -1.78 6.94
N ARG A 170 18.02 -1.91 6.81
CA ARG A 170 18.82 -2.70 7.75
C ARG A 170 18.74 -2.18 9.19
N ILE A 171 18.81 -0.86 9.39
CA ILE A 171 18.68 -0.27 10.73
C ILE A 171 17.27 -0.50 11.29
N LEU A 172 16.23 -0.35 10.47
CA LEU A 172 14.83 -0.56 10.87
C LEU A 172 14.55 -2.02 11.20
N ALA A 173 15.09 -2.96 10.41
CA ALA A 173 15.04 -4.39 10.69
C ALA A 173 15.66 -4.72 12.05
N ASN A 174 16.88 -4.23 12.31
CA ASN A 174 17.58 -4.41 13.58
C ASN A 174 16.84 -3.78 14.78
N LYS A 175 15.97 -2.81 14.51
CA LYS A 175 15.14 -2.11 15.50
C LYS A 175 13.74 -2.72 15.67
N GLY A 176 13.45 -3.83 14.99
CA GLY A 176 12.18 -4.56 15.14
C GLY A 176 10.96 -3.77 14.66
N ILE A 177 11.06 -3.14 13.50
CA ILE A 177 9.95 -2.39 12.90
C ILE A 177 8.71 -3.27 12.68
N GLN A 178 7.53 -2.73 12.99
CA GLN A 178 6.25 -3.45 12.84
C GLN A 178 5.44 -2.96 11.64
N GLU A 179 5.49 -1.67 11.33
CA GLU A 179 4.71 -1.06 10.26
C GLU A 179 5.62 -0.23 9.36
N LEU A 180 5.63 -0.54 8.07
CA LEU A 180 6.50 0.12 7.10
C LEU A 180 5.69 0.53 5.86
N VAL A 181 5.69 1.83 5.56
CA VAL A 181 5.13 2.39 4.33
C VAL A 181 6.26 3.03 3.54
N LEU A 182 6.53 2.54 2.34
CA LEU A 182 7.54 3.05 1.42
C LEU A 182 6.90 3.39 0.08
N VAL A 183 6.73 4.69 -0.17
CA VAL A 183 6.28 5.19 -1.47
C VAL A 183 7.37 6.08 -2.05
N ASN A 184 7.86 5.72 -3.23
CA ASN A 184 8.81 6.56 -3.95
C ASN A 184 8.07 7.71 -4.65
N ARG A 185 8.82 8.69 -5.13
CA ARG A 185 8.32 9.57 -6.19
C ARG A 185 8.56 8.92 -7.55
N PRO A 186 7.62 9.08 -8.50
CA PRO A 186 7.46 8.16 -9.63
C PRO A 186 8.67 8.07 -10.56
N TRP A 187 9.58 9.05 -10.53
CA TRP A 187 10.73 9.09 -11.41
C TRP A 187 12.01 8.75 -10.65
N PRO A 188 12.88 7.88 -11.19
CA PRO A 188 12.64 7.01 -12.33
C PRO A 188 11.69 5.84 -11.93
N LEU A 189 10.92 5.34 -12.91
CA LEU A 189 9.90 4.29 -12.67
C LEU A 189 10.50 2.92 -12.34
N ASP A 190 11.76 2.70 -12.71
CA ASP A 190 12.45 1.42 -12.60
C ASP A 190 13.37 1.33 -11.38
N LEU A 191 13.29 2.29 -10.45
CA LEU A 191 14.09 2.27 -9.23
C LEU A 191 13.78 1.01 -8.43
N VAL A 192 14.79 0.15 -8.28
CA VAL A 192 14.64 -1.16 -7.63
C VAL A 192 14.60 -1.00 -6.11
N LEU A 193 13.57 -1.56 -5.49
CA LEU A 193 13.45 -1.63 -4.04
C LEU A 193 14.44 -2.67 -3.47
N PRO A 194 15.24 -2.34 -2.44
CA PRO A 194 16.16 -3.31 -1.85
C PRO A 194 15.41 -4.48 -1.20
N SER A 195 15.82 -5.73 -1.45
CA SER A 195 15.19 -6.94 -0.89
C SER A 195 15.32 -7.09 0.63
N THR A 196 16.01 -6.17 1.32
CA THR A 196 16.20 -6.17 2.78
C THR A 196 14.89 -6.23 3.57
N PHE A 197 13.79 -5.68 3.05
CA PHE A 197 12.49 -5.72 3.74
C PHE A 197 11.92 -7.13 3.86
N LEU A 198 12.24 -8.05 2.95
CA LEU A 198 11.73 -9.42 2.95
C LEU A 198 12.25 -10.23 4.15
N GLY A 199 13.37 -9.82 4.75
CA GLY A 199 13.93 -10.43 5.95
C GLY A 199 13.42 -9.84 7.27
N MET A 200 12.49 -8.88 7.24
CA MET A 200 12.00 -8.21 8.44
C MET A 200 10.88 -9.03 9.10
N THR A 201 11.26 -9.98 9.95
CA THR A 201 10.31 -10.91 10.57
C THR A 201 9.34 -10.26 11.56
N THR A 202 9.61 -9.04 12.01
CA THR A 202 8.75 -8.27 12.92
C THR A 202 7.65 -7.49 12.21
N LEU A 203 7.67 -7.41 10.88
CA LEU A 203 6.67 -6.67 10.13
C LEU A 203 5.29 -7.32 10.26
N THR A 204 4.30 -6.46 10.55
CA THR A 204 2.88 -6.77 10.63
C THR A 204 2.08 -6.07 9.54
N ARG A 205 2.52 -4.88 9.12
CA ARG A 205 1.93 -4.12 8.02
C ARG A 205 3.03 -3.61 7.08
N LEU A 206 2.88 -3.86 5.79
CA LEU A 206 3.80 -3.42 4.75
C LEU A 206 3.01 -2.78 3.61
N TYR A 207 3.33 -1.52 3.30
CA TYR A 207 2.80 -0.83 2.13
C TYR A 207 3.96 -0.36 1.25
N LEU A 208 3.95 -0.75 -0.01
CA LEU A 208 4.94 -0.39 -1.00
C LEU A 208 4.25 0.34 -2.15
N GLY A 209 4.90 1.35 -2.72
CA GLY A 209 4.40 1.94 -3.96
C GLY A 209 5.40 2.73 -4.77
N LEU A 210 5.18 2.76 -6.09
CA LEU A 210 6.05 3.42 -7.08
C LEU A 210 7.50 2.90 -7.05
N TRP A 211 7.66 1.60 -6.89
CA TRP A 211 8.95 0.91 -6.93
C TRP A 211 8.93 -0.20 -7.97
N LYS A 212 10.12 -0.54 -8.49
CA LYS A 212 10.35 -1.84 -9.11
C LYS A 212 10.64 -2.88 -8.03
N PHE A 213 9.90 -3.98 -8.04
CA PHE A 213 10.07 -5.06 -7.09
C PHE A 213 11.44 -5.75 -7.32
N PRO A 214 12.16 -6.14 -6.25
CA PRO A 214 13.45 -6.80 -6.39
C PRO A 214 13.32 -8.18 -7.05
N ASP A 215 14.34 -8.58 -7.78
CA ASP A 215 14.43 -9.95 -8.30
C ASP A 215 14.46 -10.96 -7.14
N THR A 216 13.57 -11.95 -7.23
CA THR A 216 13.35 -12.99 -6.25
C THR A 216 14.26 -14.21 -6.44
N ALA A 217 14.93 -14.35 -7.60
CA ALA A 217 15.72 -15.54 -7.96
C ALA A 217 16.90 -15.85 -7.02
N GLY A 218 17.46 -14.84 -6.34
CA GLY A 218 18.60 -14.97 -5.43
C GLY A 218 18.22 -14.97 -3.94
N ILE A 219 16.93 -14.94 -3.60
CA ILE A 219 16.48 -14.75 -2.23
C ILE A 219 16.46 -16.10 -1.48
N PRO A 220 17.11 -16.22 -0.30
CA PRO A 220 17.14 -17.47 0.44
C PRO A 220 15.74 -18.01 0.72
N SER A 221 15.54 -19.31 0.55
CA SER A 221 14.24 -19.96 0.77
C SER A 221 13.74 -19.90 2.22
N ALA A 222 14.60 -19.55 3.18
CA ALA A 222 14.22 -19.33 4.57
C ALA A 222 13.64 -17.92 4.83
N THR A 223 13.74 -17.01 3.85
CA THR A 223 13.21 -15.65 3.97
C THR A 223 11.70 -15.69 4.06
N CYS A 224 11.14 -15.12 5.12
CA CYS A 224 9.72 -15.15 5.41
C CYS A 224 9.31 -13.90 6.19
N LEU A 225 8.06 -13.50 6.00
CA LEU A 225 7.38 -12.44 6.75
C LEU A 225 6.30 -13.11 7.64
N PRO A 226 6.72 -13.83 8.70
CA PRO A 226 5.86 -14.73 9.45
C PRO A 226 4.73 -14.03 10.22
N ASN A 227 4.84 -12.72 10.45
CA ASN A 227 3.89 -11.93 11.21
C ASN A 227 3.12 -10.92 10.34
N LEU A 228 3.29 -10.96 9.01
CA LEU A 228 2.68 -9.97 8.13
C LEU A 228 1.17 -10.24 7.99
N LEU A 229 0.37 -9.32 8.53
CA LEU A 229 -1.09 -9.37 8.52
C LEU A 229 -1.67 -8.56 7.36
N GLU A 230 -0.98 -7.50 6.94
CA GLU A 230 -1.48 -6.57 5.94
C GLU A 230 -0.39 -6.20 4.92
N LEU A 231 -0.69 -6.40 3.64
CA LEU A 231 0.18 -6.09 2.52
C LEU A 231 -0.54 -5.16 1.54
N GLY A 232 0.03 -3.98 1.31
CA GLY A 232 -0.42 -3.02 0.31
C GLY A 232 0.59 -2.84 -0.81
N LEU A 233 0.15 -3.03 -2.04
CA LEU A 233 0.94 -2.88 -3.26
C LEU A 233 0.30 -1.80 -4.12
N CYS A 234 0.92 -0.63 -4.19
CA CYS A 234 0.40 0.54 -4.91
C CYS A 234 1.28 0.90 -6.12
N SER A 235 0.82 0.57 -7.33
CA SER A 235 1.53 0.89 -8.57
C SER A 235 3.00 0.43 -8.58
N LEU A 236 3.26 -0.81 -8.13
CA LEU A 236 4.57 -1.43 -8.26
C LEU A 236 4.78 -2.01 -9.66
N VAL A 237 6.03 -1.95 -10.13
CA VAL A 237 6.50 -2.70 -11.29
C VAL A 237 6.95 -4.08 -10.80
N MET A 238 6.20 -5.14 -11.12
CA MET A 238 6.50 -6.50 -10.68
C MET A 238 5.97 -7.56 -11.65
N GLU A 239 6.51 -8.77 -11.60
CA GLU A 239 6.01 -9.93 -12.36
C GLU A 239 5.09 -10.81 -11.49
N SER A 240 4.30 -11.68 -12.12
CA SER A 240 3.41 -12.62 -11.42
C SER A 240 4.18 -13.53 -10.44
N LYS A 241 5.40 -13.96 -10.81
CA LYS A 241 6.24 -14.80 -9.95
C LYS A 241 6.65 -14.11 -8.65
N ASP A 242 6.83 -12.78 -8.69
CA ASP A 242 7.25 -12.00 -7.53
C ASP A 242 6.08 -11.79 -6.56
N LEU A 243 4.87 -11.69 -7.11
CA LEU A 243 3.63 -11.62 -6.34
C LEU A 243 3.35 -12.96 -5.65
N ASP A 244 3.41 -14.05 -6.40
CA ASP A 244 3.30 -15.40 -5.84
C ASP A 244 4.35 -15.61 -4.73
N PHE A 245 5.61 -15.18 -4.98
CA PHE A 245 6.68 -15.26 -3.99
C PHE A 245 6.35 -14.53 -2.68
N ILE A 246 5.93 -13.27 -2.70
CA ILE A 246 5.67 -12.53 -1.45
C ILE A 246 4.45 -13.07 -0.69
N LEU A 247 3.42 -13.55 -1.41
CA LEU A 247 2.24 -14.17 -0.81
C LEU A 247 2.59 -15.50 -0.14
N ASP A 248 3.38 -16.36 -0.80
CA ASP A 248 3.86 -17.64 -0.24
C ASP A 248 4.72 -17.44 1.02
N ARG A 249 5.39 -16.30 1.15
CA ARG A 249 6.22 -15.94 2.30
C ARG A 249 5.47 -15.21 3.42
N SER A 250 4.16 -15.02 3.30
CA SER A 250 3.33 -14.26 4.24
C SER A 250 2.20 -15.12 4.82
N PRO A 251 2.51 -16.11 5.67
CA PRO A 251 1.56 -17.18 6.00
C PRO A 251 0.38 -16.79 6.90
N VAL A 252 0.42 -15.59 7.47
CA VAL A 252 -0.63 -15.07 8.36
C VAL A 252 -1.32 -13.84 7.74
N LEU A 253 -1.12 -13.61 6.45
CA LEU A 253 -1.68 -12.45 5.76
C LEU A 253 -3.20 -12.48 5.85
N GLU A 254 -3.79 -11.46 6.44
CA GLU A 254 -5.24 -11.31 6.57
C GLU A 254 -5.79 -10.40 5.49
N THR A 255 -5.05 -9.36 5.11
CA THR A 255 -5.52 -8.36 4.14
C THR A 255 -4.49 -8.07 3.05
N LEU A 256 -4.91 -8.20 1.80
CA LEU A 256 -4.16 -7.81 0.62
C LEU A 256 -4.84 -6.62 -0.06
N TYR A 257 -4.13 -5.52 -0.19
CA TYR A 257 -4.52 -4.35 -0.95
C TYR A 257 -3.65 -4.25 -2.20
N ILE A 258 -4.27 -4.19 -3.37
CA ILE A 258 -3.58 -3.87 -4.63
C ILE A 258 -4.25 -2.64 -5.19
N HIS A 259 -3.47 -1.60 -5.47
CA HIS A 259 -3.94 -0.35 -6.01
C HIS A 259 -3.12 0.05 -7.24
N GLY A 260 -3.77 0.56 -8.29
CA GLY A 260 -3.05 1.23 -9.37
C GLY A 260 -2.13 0.31 -10.17
N ASN A 261 -2.39 -1.02 -10.22
CA ASN A 261 -1.61 -1.91 -11.06
C ASN A 261 -1.87 -1.59 -12.54
N LEU A 262 -0.84 -1.13 -13.25
CA LEU A 262 -0.92 -0.80 -14.68
C LEU A 262 -0.39 -1.95 -15.56
N PHE A 263 0.19 -2.98 -14.96
CA PHE A 263 0.89 -4.04 -15.66
C PHE A 263 0.02 -5.29 -15.84
N LYS A 264 0.22 -5.98 -16.96
CA LYS A 264 -0.42 -7.26 -17.27
C LYS A 264 0.18 -8.38 -16.42
N VAL A 265 -0.30 -8.49 -15.19
CA VAL A 265 0.09 -9.51 -14.21
C VAL A 265 -1.07 -10.47 -14.01
N SER A 266 -0.77 -11.72 -13.69
CA SER A 266 -1.74 -12.72 -13.24
C SER A 266 -1.66 -12.84 -11.73
N LEU A 267 -2.78 -12.62 -11.04
CA LEU A 267 -2.89 -12.78 -9.59
C LEU A 267 -3.44 -14.17 -9.28
N ARG A 268 -2.66 -14.98 -8.58
CA ARG A 268 -3.09 -16.30 -8.10
C ARG A 268 -3.23 -16.26 -6.58
N LEU A 269 -4.47 -16.38 -6.12
CA LEU A 269 -4.79 -16.42 -4.71
C LEU A 269 -4.80 -17.88 -4.26
N VAL A 270 -3.67 -18.29 -3.66
CA VAL A 270 -3.47 -19.58 -3.02
C VAL A 270 -3.29 -19.33 -1.53
N ASN A 271 -4.31 -19.67 -0.74
CA ASN A 271 -4.36 -19.65 0.73
C ASN A 271 -4.28 -18.28 1.47
N GLN A 272 -4.74 -18.32 2.73
CA GLN A 272 -4.58 -17.41 3.89
C GLN A 272 -5.18 -15.99 3.94
N SER A 273 -5.36 -15.26 2.85
CA SER A 273 -5.96 -13.90 2.96
C SER A 273 -7.46 -13.94 3.29
N LEU A 274 -7.88 -13.25 4.36
CA LEU A 274 -9.30 -13.07 4.70
C LEU A 274 -9.96 -12.06 3.74
N CYS A 275 -9.26 -10.99 3.38
CA CYS A 275 -9.79 -9.91 2.56
C CYS A 275 -8.82 -9.51 1.46
N VAL A 276 -9.29 -9.50 0.21
CA VAL A 276 -8.54 -8.99 -0.93
C VAL A 276 -9.28 -7.82 -1.53
N LYS A 277 -8.62 -6.67 -1.63
CA LYS A 277 -9.17 -5.47 -2.25
C LYS A 277 -8.27 -5.01 -3.38
N ILE A 278 -8.83 -4.98 -4.57
CA ILE A 278 -8.17 -4.54 -5.79
C ILE A 278 -8.87 -3.28 -6.25
N LEU A 279 -8.12 -2.19 -6.34
CA LEU A 279 -8.65 -0.87 -6.67
C LEU A 279 -7.89 -0.32 -7.87
N MET A 280 -8.63 0.28 -8.82
CA MET A 280 -8.05 1.04 -9.92
C MET A 280 -6.90 0.26 -10.59
N SER A 281 -7.12 -1.00 -10.96
CA SER A 281 -6.06 -1.89 -11.42
C SER A 281 -6.48 -2.68 -12.64
N SER A 282 -5.51 -3.04 -13.49
CA SER A 282 -5.69 -3.93 -14.62
C SER A 282 -4.95 -5.25 -14.38
N PHE A 283 -5.60 -6.38 -14.66
CA PHE A 283 -5.02 -7.72 -14.55
C PHE A 283 -5.36 -8.53 -15.79
N GLU A 284 -4.50 -9.48 -16.16
CA GLU A 284 -4.86 -10.48 -17.17
C GLU A 284 -5.84 -11.50 -16.59
N GLU A 285 -5.51 -11.98 -15.40
CA GLU A 285 -6.26 -13.00 -14.69
C GLU A 285 -6.16 -12.80 -13.18
N ILE A 286 -7.29 -12.96 -12.49
CA ILE A 286 -7.42 -13.09 -11.04
C ILE A 286 -8.00 -14.46 -10.78
N ALA A 287 -7.17 -15.40 -10.33
CA ALA A 287 -7.56 -16.77 -10.07
C ALA A 287 -7.55 -17.07 -8.57
N VAL A 288 -8.73 -17.32 -8.02
CA VAL A 288 -8.89 -17.90 -6.68
C VAL A 288 -8.78 -19.41 -6.82
N VAL A 289 -7.61 -19.97 -6.58
CA VAL A 289 -7.34 -21.40 -6.86
C VAL A 289 -7.78 -22.26 -5.67
N ASP A 290 -7.15 -22.06 -4.53
CA ASP A 290 -7.44 -22.76 -3.27
C ASP A 290 -7.29 -21.76 -2.12
N ALA A 291 -8.38 -21.08 -1.76
CA ALA A 291 -8.39 -20.01 -0.77
C ALA A 291 -9.45 -20.27 0.33
N PRO A 292 -9.20 -21.24 1.23
CA PRO A 292 -10.18 -21.70 2.22
C PRO A 292 -10.56 -20.65 3.27
N ARG A 293 -9.74 -19.59 3.40
CA ARG A 293 -9.95 -18.47 4.33
C ARG A 293 -10.46 -17.21 3.67
N LEU A 294 -10.55 -17.14 2.34
CA LEU A 294 -10.98 -15.93 1.66
C LEU A 294 -12.44 -15.64 1.98
N GLU A 295 -12.67 -14.49 2.62
CA GLU A 295 -14.00 -14.04 3.03
C GLU A 295 -14.54 -12.97 2.08
N ARG A 296 -13.67 -12.08 1.59
CA ARG A 296 -14.07 -10.92 0.79
C ARG A 296 -13.11 -10.71 -0.38
N LEU A 297 -13.67 -10.58 -1.59
CA LEU A 297 -12.96 -10.15 -2.79
C LEU A 297 -13.67 -8.92 -3.37
N ILE A 298 -12.98 -7.78 -3.39
CA ILE A 298 -13.53 -6.49 -3.81
C ILE A 298 -12.71 -5.97 -4.98
N LEU A 299 -13.33 -5.78 -6.15
CA LEU A 299 -12.69 -5.31 -7.39
C LEU A 299 -13.30 -3.96 -7.78
N THR A 300 -12.73 -2.84 -7.38
CA THR A 300 -13.32 -1.51 -7.63
C THR A 300 -12.55 -0.73 -8.68
N GLY A 301 -13.23 -0.26 -9.73
CA GLY A 301 -12.63 0.60 -10.75
C GLY A 301 -11.54 -0.07 -11.58
N CYS A 302 -11.58 -1.39 -11.72
CA CYS A 302 -10.73 -2.13 -12.65
C CYS A 302 -11.08 -1.80 -14.10
N TRP A 303 -10.10 -1.83 -14.99
CA TRP A 303 -10.31 -1.53 -16.41
C TRP A 303 -9.62 -2.55 -17.32
N SER A 304 -10.22 -2.75 -18.50
CA SER A 304 -9.62 -3.53 -19.58
C SER A 304 -8.53 -2.74 -20.29
N SER A 305 -7.34 -3.33 -20.46
CA SER A 305 -6.27 -2.77 -21.29
C SER A 305 -6.29 -3.44 -22.68
N GLY A 306 -6.42 -2.65 -23.74
CA GLY A 306 -6.43 -3.15 -25.12
C GLY A 306 -7.65 -4.01 -25.49
N GLY A 307 -8.80 -3.78 -24.85
CA GLY A 307 -10.05 -4.47 -25.15
C GLY A 307 -10.17 -5.90 -24.60
N VAL A 308 -9.17 -6.38 -23.85
CA VAL A 308 -9.20 -7.67 -23.16
C VAL A 308 -9.70 -7.48 -21.73
N CYS A 309 -10.79 -8.15 -21.38
CA CYS A 309 -11.32 -8.15 -20.02
C CYS A 309 -10.42 -8.96 -19.07
N THR A 310 -10.36 -8.55 -17.81
CA THR A 310 -9.72 -9.31 -16.75
C THR A 310 -10.51 -10.57 -16.48
N LYS A 311 -9.86 -11.74 -16.57
CA LYS A 311 -10.51 -13.01 -16.24
C LYS A 311 -10.57 -13.18 -14.74
N VAL A 312 -11.75 -13.40 -14.17
CA VAL A 312 -11.93 -13.67 -12.74
C VAL A 312 -12.39 -15.12 -12.59
N LYS A 313 -11.48 -15.97 -12.10
CA LYS A 313 -11.74 -17.38 -11.85
C LYS A 313 -11.95 -17.63 -10.37
N ILE A 314 -13.08 -18.24 -10.02
CA ILE A 314 -13.33 -18.69 -8.65
C ILE A 314 -13.34 -20.23 -8.62
N GLY A 315 -12.29 -20.79 -8.04
CA GLY A 315 -12.14 -22.19 -7.70
C GLY A 315 -12.64 -22.48 -6.29
N TYR A 316 -11.79 -23.03 -5.42
CA TYR A 316 -12.20 -23.43 -4.07
C TYR A 316 -12.08 -22.26 -3.06
N ALA A 317 -13.22 -21.67 -2.69
CA ALA A 317 -13.31 -20.58 -1.72
C ALA A 317 -14.57 -20.67 -0.83
N PRO A 318 -14.68 -21.68 0.05
CA PRO A 318 -15.90 -21.99 0.80
C PRO A 318 -16.36 -20.89 1.77
N LYS A 319 -15.46 -20.00 2.21
CA LYS A 319 -15.78 -18.89 3.12
C LYS A 319 -16.06 -17.56 2.41
N LEU A 320 -15.99 -17.53 1.08
CA LEU A 320 -16.17 -16.31 0.30
C LEU A 320 -17.62 -15.86 0.41
N HIS A 321 -17.88 -14.89 1.29
CA HIS A 321 -19.22 -14.39 1.56
C HIS A 321 -19.50 -13.05 0.87
N SER A 322 -18.46 -12.28 0.52
CA SER A 322 -18.59 -11.01 -0.18
C SER A 322 -17.79 -10.99 -1.48
N LEU A 323 -18.45 -10.68 -2.58
CA LEU A 323 -17.86 -10.47 -3.89
C LEU A 323 -18.35 -9.14 -4.45
N GLY A 324 -17.46 -8.16 -4.57
CA GLY A 324 -17.86 -6.76 -4.76
C GLY A 324 -17.32 -6.10 -6.03
N TYR A 325 -18.16 -5.23 -6.61
CA TYR A 325 -17.89 -4.29 -7.69
C TYR A 325 -17.42 -4.93 -9.01
N LEU A 326 -17.92 -6.14 -9.29
CA LEU A 326 -17.68 -6.79 -10.57
C LEU A 326 -18.29 -5.96 -11.71
N ASP A 327 -17.44 -5.28 -12.48
CA ASP A 327 -17.80 -4.58 -13.71
C ASP A 327 -17.96 -5.58 -14.87
N SER A 328 -19.18 -5.71 -15.40
CA SER A 328 -19.50 -6.58 -16.54
C SER A 328 -18.76 -6.22 -17.83
N GLY A 329 -18.21 -5.00 -17.90
CA GLY A 329 -17.44 -4.53 -19.03
C GLY A 329 -15.95 -4.74 -18.96
N SER A 330 -15.43 -4.97 -17.76
CA SER A 330 -14.00 -5.12 -17.51
C SER A 330 -13.64 -6.51 -17.02
N HIS A 331 -14.62 -7.33 -16.59
CA HIS A 331 -14.38 -8.64 -16.01
C HIS A 331 -15.14 -9.76 -16.74
N ASP A 332 -14.39 -10.79 -17.14
CA ASP A 332 -14.95 -12.06 -17.61
C ASP A 332 -14.98 -13.06 -16.45
N LEU A 333 -16.17 -13.45 -16.01
CA LEU A 333 -16.34 -14.39 -14.91
C LEU A 333 -16.23 -15.84 -15.41
N GLU A 334 -15.45 -16.65 -14.72
CA GLU A 334 -15.31 -18.07 -15.01
C GLU A 334 -15.41 -18.90 -13.72
N PHE A 335 -16.37 -19.83 -13.70
CA PHE A 335 -16.65 -20.70 -12.56
C PHE A 335 -16.62 -22.14 -13.03
N GLY A 336 -15.90 -23.02 -12.33
CA GLY A 336 -15.79 -24.43 -12.69
C GLY A 336 -15.41 -24.67 -14.15
N ASN A 337 -14.40 -23.93 -14.65
CA ASN A 337 -13.93 -23.92 -16.05
C ASN A 337 -14.97 -23.49 -17.10
N THR A 338 -16.06 -22.84 -16.68
CA THR A 338 -17.11 -22.34 -17.58
C THR A 338 -17.14 -20.82 -17.53
N VAL A 339 -16.90 -20.17 -18.68
CA VAL A 339 -17.06 -18.71 -18.81
C VAL A 339 -18.54 -18.36 -18.79
N ILE A 340 -18.94 -17.49 -17.87
CA ILE A 340 -20.31 -17.04 -17.72
C ILE A 340 -20.63 -15.99 -18.78
N LYS A 341 -21.58 -16.31 -19.65
CA LYS A 341 -22.09 -15.43 -20.69
C LYS A 341 -23.62 -15.40 -20.62
N ALA A 342 -24.23 -14.45 -21.33
CA ALA A 342 -25.69 -14.39 -21.41
C ALA A 342 -26.26 -15.71 -21.95
N GLY A 343 -27.12 -16.37 -21.17
CA GLY A 343 -27.76 -17.63 -21.55
C GLY A 343 -26.96 -18.90 -21.20
N THR A 344 -25.82 -18.79 -20.52
CA THR A 344 -25.11 -19.96 -19.97
C THR A 344 -26.04 -20.74 -19.03
N LYS A 345 -26.13 -22.06 -19.21
CA LYS A 345 -26.88 -22.94 -18.29
C LYS A 345 -26.06 -23.13 -17.03
N VAL A 346 -26.62 -22.74 -15.88
CA VAL A 346 -25.97 -22.88 -14.58
C VAL A 346 -26.04 -24.34 -14.13
N SER A 347 -24.89 -24.88 -13.75
CA SER A 347 -24.72 -26.20 -13.13
C SER A 347 -24.14 -26.04 -11.71
N PRO A 348 -24.14 -27.10 -10.88
CA PRO A 348 -23.52 -27.05 -9.55
C PRO A 348 -22.03 -26.62 -9.57
N SER A 349 -21.29 -26.93 -10.63
CA SER A 349 -19.88 -26.53 -10.77
C SER A 349 -19.69 -25.05 -11.10
N THR A 350 -20.72 -24.37 -11.58
CA THR A 350 -20.72 -22.92 -11.85
C THR A 350 -21.32 -22.09 -10.73
N MET A 351 -21.82 -22.74 -9.68
CA MET A 351 -22.40 -22.07 -8.53
C MET A 351 -21.33 -21.76 -7.47
N VAL A 352 -21.43 -20.58 -6.88
CA VAL A 352 -20.62 -20.16 -5.74
C VAL A 352 -21.57 -19.85 -4.56
N PRO A 353 -22.11 -20.89 -3.90
CA PRO A 353 -23.18 -20.74 -2.91
C PRO A 353 -22.71 -20.07 -1.60
N SER A 354 -21.41 -19.90 -1.39
CA SER A 354 -20.87 -19.23 -0.21
C SER A 354 -21.15 -17.73 -0.20
N VAL A 355 -21.31 -17.11 -1.37
CA VAL A 355 -21.47 -15.65 -1.53
C VAL A 355 -22.88 -15.24 -1.09
N ARG A 356 -22.94 -14.27 -0.17
CA ARG A 356 -24.16 -13.65 0.35
C ARG A 356 -24.31 -12.20 -0.05
N VAL A 357 -23.18 -11.48 -0.16
CA VAL A 357 -23.14 -10.09 -0.57
C VAL A 357 -22.49 -10.00 -1.94
N LEU A 358 -23.27 -9.62 -2.94
CA LEU A 358 -22.80 -9.42 -4.30
C LEU A 358 -23.01 -7.96 -4.71
N ALA A 359 -21.95 -7.28 -5.14
CA ALA A 359 -22.06 -5.97 -5.78
C ALA A 359 -21.61 -6.08 -7.24
N LEU A 360 -22.47 -5.64 -8.17
CA LEU A 360 -22.25 -5.67 -9.61
C LEU A 360 -22.29 -4.24 -10.14
N GLU A 361 -21.33 -3.89 -10.98
CA GLU A 361 -21.36 -2.66 -11.76
C GLU A 361 -21.82 -3.02 -13.19
N VAL A 362 -22.96 -2.47 -13.58
CA VAL A 362 -23.64 -2.85 -14.84
C VAL A 362 -23.75 -1.63 -15.75
N ARG A 363 -23.19 -1.75 -16.95
CA ARG A 363 -23.36 -0.76 -18.01
C ARG A 363 -24.72 -0.93 -18.68
N CYS A 364 -25.74 -0.26 -18.16
CA CYS A 364 -27.12 -0.36 -18.64
C CYS A 364 -27.31 0.00 -20.13
N GLY A 365 -26.39 0.79 -20.71
CA GLY A 365 -26.38 1.11 -22.15
C GLY A 365 -25.94 -0.06 -23.06
N VAL A 366 -25.34 -1.12 -22.50
CA VAL A 366 -24.84 -2.27 -23.26
C VAL A 366 -25.79 -3.45 -23.10
N ARG A 367 -26.52 -3.78 -24.17
CA ARG A 367 -27.57 -4.82 -24.15
C ARG A 367 -27.05 -6.20 -23.71
N ASN A 368 -25.80 -6.52 -24.00
CA ASN A 368 -25.19 -7.81 -23.64
C ASN A 368 -24.93 -7.91 -22.14
N ASP A 369 -24.43 -6.84 -21.52
CA ASP A 369 -24.17 -6.75 -20.08
C ASP A 369 -25.47 -6.95 -19.29
N VAL A 370 -26.55 -6.28 -19.70
CA VAL A 370 -27.87 -6.42 -19.07
C VAL A 370 -28.42 -7.84 -19.20
N LYS A 371 -28.22 -8.50 -20.34
CA LYS A 371 -28.64 -9.89 -20.56
C LYS A 371 -27.84 -10.90 -19.74
N MET A 372 -26.64 -10.53 -19.27
CA MET A 372 -25.79 -11.41 -18.46
C MET A 372 -26.27 -11.48 -17.01
N ILE A 373 -26.86 -10.41 -16.46
CA ILE A 373 -27.25 -10.28 -15.05
C ILE A 373 -28.05 -11.50 -14.54
N PRO A 374 -29.12 -11.97 -15.21
CA PRO A 374 -29.89 -13.11 -14.68
C PRO A 374 -29.06 -14.39 -14.61
N THR A 375 -28.07 -14.54 -15.50
CA THR A 375 -27.17 -15.70 -15.51
C THR A 375 -26.17 -15.61 -14.36
N VAL A 376 -25.60 -14.42 -14.12
CA VAL A 376 -24.69 -14.16 -13.01
C VAL A 376 -25.39 -14.37 -11.67
N LEU A 377 -26.58 -13.80 -11.47
CA LEU A 377 -27.35 -13.97 -10.23
C LEU A 377 -27.68 -15.44 -9.93
N ARG A 378 -27.98 -16.25 -10.96
CA ARG A 378 -28.21 -17.70 -10.79
C ARG A 378 -26.96 -18.46 -10.33
N CYS A 379 -25.76 -17.94 -10.55
CA CYS A 379 -24.52 -18.54 -10.05
C CYS A 379 -24.36 -18.33 -8.52
N PHE A 380 -25.09 -17.40 -7.92
CA PHE A 380 -25.01 -17.05 -6.49
C PHE A 380 -26.37 -17.25 -5.79
N PRO A 381 -26.75 -18.49 -5.47
CA PRO A 381 -28.11 -18.81 -5.01
C PRO A 381 -28.48 -18.24 -3.64
N ASN A 382 -27.48 -17.87 -2.81
CA ASN A 382 -27.67 -17.43 -1.43
C ASN A 382 -27.45 -15.92 -1.24
N VAL A 383 -27.50 -15.12 -2.31
CA VAL A 383 -27.34 -13.66 -2.20
C VAL A 383 -28.52 -13.08 -1.44
N GLU A 384 -28.21 -12.35 -0.38
CA GLU A 384 -29.17 -11.65 0.47
C GLU A 384 -29.44 -10.26 -0.13
N THR A 385 -30.71 -9.83 -0.15
CA THR A 385 -31.07 -8.45 -0.53
C THR A 385 -30.90 -7.55 0.69
N CYS A 386 -29.91 -6.66 0.67
CA CYS A 386 -29.71 -5.63 1.69
C CYS A 386 -30.72 -4.49 1.56
#